data_AF-A0A929EER4-F1
#
_entry.id   AF-A0A929EER4-F1
#
_cell.length_a   1.000
_cell.length_b   1.000
_cell.length_c   1.000
_cell.angle_alpha   90.00
_cell.angle_beta   90.00
_cell.angle_gamma   90.00
#
_symmetry.space_group_name_H-M   'P 1'
#
loop_
_entity.id
_entity.type
_entity.pdbx_description
1 polymer ?
#
loop_
_entity_poly.entity_id
_entity_poly.type
_entity_poly.pdbx_seq_one_letter_code
_entity_poly.pdbx_strand_id
1 'polypeptide(L)'
;MNTPKNTQGTPSSLPPLPNVITALLSPSAYPDYTVTVELIQTHISYVLLTDSFAYKIKKPVDFGFLDFTTLDKRRHFCTEEVRLNRRLAPGLYLGVVEVREQSGSYSIDLATENGQSDGSTVVEYAVKMKRIPKGVTLEERIEDGSVTPELIRNVGARIARFHDSEAETSERISAYGAPEVIKENTDENFSQTESFITAGIIPEETFNFLKTYTDTFLAEHGDLFRARVTGGFIRDCHGDIHAEHVILPDKGEIEIFDCIEFSERFRFGDTVSETAFLSMDLDFRGRPDLATVLEESYFLKTDDSAQTSGGRALLNFYKTYRAYIRGKVEVLKYNESEVSETERAEALFNARHHFYLAARYAGNCAGSECARPALIIVRGLSGTGKSTVAVKLARLTGAELVSSDRVRKEIAGLDASAHSYAPDSEGIYSTDFTERTYAEMERKATEVLARGVSCVLDATYSSRAHIETAREAAQNYDFHIIECTVHEEVAIERIERRAAKARVPGSTASDATVDIYRKQKERFESMGSDTADTKVAKIDTSLDECAVFASIATEIFG
;
A
#
# COMPACT_ATOMS: atom_id res chain seq x y z
N MET A 1 -21.91 0.05 -15.17
CA MET A 1 -21.83 1.36 -15.86
C MET A 1 -21.11 2.31 -14.91
N ASN A 2 -19.78 2.29 -14.94
CA ASN A 2 -18.95 3.15 -14.12
C ASN A 2 -18.50 4.33 -14.96
N THR A 3 -18.85 5.50 -14.46
CA THR A 3 -18.48 6.83 -14.95
C THR A 3 -16.95 7.01 -14.90
N PRO A 4 -16.36 7.71 -15.89
CA PRO A 4 -14.94 8.02 -15.89
C PRO A 4 -14.62 8.99 -14.73
N LYS A 5 -13.50 8.76 -14.03
CA LYS A 5 -12.91 9.72 -13.09
C LYS A 5 -12.68 11.02 -13.87
N ASN A 6 -13.56 11.99 -13.63
CA ASN A 6 -13.58 13.27 -14.30
C ASN A 6 -12.45 14.14 -13.72
N THR A 7 -11.40 14.34 -14.50
CA THR A 7 -10.39 15.38 -14.31
C THR A 7 -11.05 16.74 -14.49
N GLN A 8 -11.54 17.34 -13.41
CA GLN A 8 -11.84 18.79 -13.36
C GLN A 8 -11.48 19.36 -11.98
N GLY A 9 -10.19 19.40 -11.68
CA GLY A 9 -9.62 20.44 -10.84
C GLY A 9 -9.08 21.55 -11.76
N THR A 10 -9.43 22.80 -11.48
CA THR A 10 -8.80 23.98 -12.09
C THR A 10 -7.27 23.89 -12.03
N PRO A 11 -6.54 24.24 -13.09
CA PRO A 11 -5.10 24.03 -13.13
C PRO A 11 -4.41 24.99 -12.16
N SER A 12 -3.80 24.45 -11.09
CA SER A 12 -2.58 25.05 -10.57
C SER A 12 -1.57 24.95 -11.72
N SER A 13 -0.94 26.07 -12.08
CA SER A 13 -0.15 26.16 -13.31
C SER A 13 1.11 25.31 -13.18
N LEU A 14 1.00 24.03 -13.55
CA LEU A 14 2.16 23.23 -13.90
C LEU A 14 2.99 24.06 -14.89
N PRO A 15 4.32 24.09 -14.73
CA PRO A 15 5.18 24.79 -15.69
C PRO A 15 4.82 24.32 -17.11
N PRO A 16 4.80 25.24 -18.09
CA PRO A 16 4.44 24.90 -19.45
C PRO A 16 5.29 23.72 -19.94
N LEU A 17 4.65 22.77 -20.62
CA LEU A 17 5.32 21.60 -21.15
C LEU A 17 6.47 22.03 -22.08
N PRO A 18 7.64 21.36 -22.05
CA PRO A 18 8.68 21.60 -23.03
C PRO A 18 8.13 21.44 -24.45
N ASN A 19 8.61 22.26 -25.39
CA ASN A 19 8.14 22.25 -26.78
C ASN A 19 8.16 20.85 -27.41
N VAL A 20 9.22 20.08 -27.14
CA VAL A 20 9.36 18.69 -27.59
C VAL A 20 8.20 17.82 -27.10
N ILE A 21 7.83 17.93 -25.82
CA ILE A 21 6.73 17.12 -25.24
C ILE A 21 5.38 17.55 -25.82
N THR A 22 5.16 18.86 -25.95
CA THR A 22 3.93 19.40 -26.57
C THR A 22 3.77 18.89 -28.00
N ALA A 23 4.83 18.90 -28.80
CA ALA A 23 4.80 18.42 -30.18
C ALA A 23 4.52 16.92 -30.26
N LEU A 24 5.09 16.13 -29.33
CA LEU A 24 4.86 14.69 -29.25
C LEU A 24 3.46 14.30 -28.77
N LEU A 25 2.58 15.23 -28.41
CA LEU A 25 1.14 14.94 -28.24
C LEU A 25 0.41 14.76 -29.58
N SER A 26 1.04 15.13 -30.69
CA SER A 26 0.47 14.89 -32.03
C SER A 26 0.64 13.41 -32.44
N PRO A 27 -0.44 12.71 -32.84
CA PRO A 27 -0.35 11.36 -33.38
C PRO A 27 0.61 11.20 -34.57
N SER A 28 0.79 12.27 -35.36
CA SER A 28 1.69 12.27 -36.52
C SER A 28 3.18 12.22 -36.17
N ALA A 29 3.53 12.39 -34.89
CA ALA A 29 4.91 12.35 -34.44
C ALA A 29 5.44 10.91 -34.28
N TYR A 30 4.59 9.89 -34.41
CA TYR A 30 4.92 8.49 -34.17
C TYR A 30 4.97 7.69 -35.48
N PRO A 31 5.88 6.71 -35.58
CA PRO A 31 5.98 5.85 -36.76
C PRO A 31 4.82 4.84 -36.84
N ASP A 32 4.31 4.42 -35.69
CA ASP A 32 3.19 3.50 -35.58
C ASP A 32 1.86 4.27 -35.59
N TYR A 33 0.83 3.71 -36.22
CA TYR A 33 -0.51 4.30 -36.22
C TYR A 33 -1.04 4.45 -34.79
N THR A 34 -1.48 5.66 -34.45
CA THR A 34 -2.16 5.96 -33.19
C THR A 34 -3.22 7.04 -33.41
N VAL A 35 -4.32 7.00 -32.66
CA VAL A 35 -5.39 7.99 -32.74
C VAL A 35 -5.22 9.07 -31.69
N THR A 36 -4.81 8.68 -30.49
CA THR A 36 -4.59 9.59 -29.36
C THR A 36 -3.22 9.37 -28.74
N VAL A 37 -2.76 10.39 -28.03
CA VAL A 37 -1.56 10.34 -27.22
C VAL A 37 -1.92 10.89 -25.85
N GLU A 38 -1.83 10.05 -24.82
CA GLU A 38 -2.06 10.43 -23.43
C GLU A 38 -0.70 10.73 -22.77
N LEU A 39 -0.62 11.81 -21.99
CA LEU A 39 0.58 12.17 -21.25
C LEU A 39 0.40 11.90 -19.76
N ILE A 40 1.28 11.06 -19.23
CA ILE A 40 1.48 10.87 -17.79
C ILE A 40 2.80 11.55 -17.40
N GLN A 41 2.83 12.23 -16.27
CA GLN A 41 4.03 12.87 -15.75
C GLN A 41 4.40 12.30 -14.39
N THR A 42 5.68 11.99 -14.22
CA THR A 42 6.27 11.65 -12.91
C THR A 42 7.23 12.77 -12.49
N HIS A 43 7.83 12.69 -11.30
CA HIS A 43 8.85 13.66 -10.87
C HIS A 43 10.06 13.73 -11.80
N ILE A 44 10.40 12.61 -12.47
CA ILE A 44 11.63 12.47 -13.27
C ILE A 44 11.39 12.17 -14.75
N SER A 45 10.14 11.98 -15.20
CA SER A 45 9.86 11.57 -16.59
C SER A 45 8.52 12.08 -17.12
N TYR A 46 8.41 12.10 -18.45
CA TYR A 46 7.18 12.19 -19.22
C TYR A 46 6.92 10.83 -19.87
N VAL A 47 5.73 10.28 -19.76
CA VAL A 47 5.32 9.02 -20.39
C VAL A 47 4.20 9.33 -21.39
N LEU A 48 4.47 9.12 -22.67
CA LEU A 48 3.54 9.31 -23.76
C LEU A 48 2.96 7.96 -24.17
N LEU A 49 1.67 7.77 -23.93
CA LEU A 49 0.94 6.55 -24.22
C LEU A 49 0.20 6.69 -25.56
N THR A 50 0.66 5.94 -26.55
CA THR A 50 -0.06 5.74 -27.83
C THR A 50 -1.02 4.55 -27.71
N ASP A 51 -1.73 4.20 -28.77
CA ASP A 51 -2.66 3.06 -28.73
C ASP A 51 -1.96 1.73 -28.41
N SER A 52 -0.70 1.56 -28.82
CA SER A 52 0.05 0.29 -28.70
C SER A 52 1.35 0.38 -27.88
N PHE A 53 1.90 1.58 -27.69
CA PHE A 53 3.22 1.77 -27.08
C PHE A 53 3.20 2.83 -25.99
N ALA A 54 4.20 2.77 -25.13
CA ALA A 54 4.55 3.82 -24.19
C ALA A 54 5.96 4.33 -24.52
N TYR A 55 6.15 5.64 -24.49
CA TYR A 55 7.44 6.30 -24.70
C TYR A 55 7.78 7.12 -23.46
N LYS A 56 8.80 6.68 -22.71
CA LYS A 56 9.25 7.36 -21.47
C LYS A 56 10.47 8.23 -21.78
N ILE A 57 10.30 9.54 -21.59
CA ILE A 57 11.33 10.57 -21.77
C ILE A 57 11.73 11.11 -20.40
N LYS A 58 13.03 11.15 -20.10
CA LYS A 58 13.55 11.64 -18.82
C LYS A 58 13.55 13.18 -18.77
N LYS A 59 13.14 13.75 -17.64
CA LYS A 59 13.19 15.19 -17.39
C LYS A 59 14.65 15.63 -17.17
N PRO A 60 15.05 16.84 -17.60
CA PRO A 60 16.41 17.34 -17.42
C PRO A 60 16.64 17.88 -16.00
N VAL A 61 16.62 16.98 -15.01
CA VAL A 61 16.70 17.29 -13.57
C VAL A 61 17.93 16.67 -12.92
N ASP A 62 18.33 17.22 -11.78
CA ASP A 62 19.36 16.67 -10.88
C ASP A 62 18.83 16.74 -9.45
N PHE A 63 18.76 15.58 -8.79
CA PHE A 63 18.31 15.45 -7.40
C PHE A 63 19.43 14.96 -6.48
N GLY A 64 20.69 14.98 -6.92
CA GLY A 64 21.86 14.48 -6.20
C GLY A 64 22.00 12.96 -6.21
N PHE A 65 20.90 12.22 -6.20
CA PHE A 65 20.88 10.76 -6.37
C PHE A 65 20.64 10.31 -7.82
N LEU A 66 20.26 11.23 -8.70
CA LEU A 66 20.18 11.04 -10.15
C LEU A 66 20.49 12.34 -10.87
N ASP A 67 21.04 12.25 -12.08
CA ASP A 67 21.37 13.39 -12.91
C ASP A 67 21.05 13.09 -14.39
N PHE A 68 19.99 13.74 -14.87
CA PHE A 68 19.49 13.65 -16.25
C PHE A 68 19.68 14.98 -17.01
N THR A 69 20.54 15.87 -16.52
CA THR A 69 20.67 17.26 -17.01
C THR A 69 21.11 17.35 -18.47
N THR A 70 21.98 16.46 -18.92
CA THR A 70 22.52 16.43 -20.29
C THR A 70 21.87 15.36 -21.15
N LEU A 71 21.82 15.60 -22.46
CA LEU A 71 21.25 14.65 -23.42
C LEU A 71 22.00 13.30 -23.42
N ASP A 72 23.33 13.31 -23.28
CA ASP A 72 24.14 12.09 -23.18
C ASP A 72 23.81 11.28 -21.91
N LYS A 73 23.60 11.95 -20.77
CA LYS A 73 23.15 11.28 -19.53
C LYS A 73 21.78 10.65 -19.72
N ARG A 74 20.83 11.34 -20.37
CA ARG A 74 19.50 10.78 -20.66
C ARG A 74 19.58 9.57 -21.60
N ARG A 75 20.43 9.63 -22.64
CA ARG A 75 20.71 8.46 -23.49
C ARG A 75 21.23 7.28 -22.69
N HIS A 76 22.23 7.52 -21.83
CA HIS A 76 22.83 6.50 -20.99
C HIS A 76 21.78 5.84 -20.10
N PHE A 77 20.99 6.62 -19.35
CA PHE A 77 19.98 6.07 -18.45
C PHE A 77 18.78 5.45 -19.18
N CYS A 78 18.38 5.92 -20.37
CA CYS A 78 17.42 5.19 -21.21
C CYS A 78 17.95 3.81 -21.61
N THR A 79 19.26 3.71 -21.90
CA THR A 79 19.90 2.45 -22.25
C THR A 79 19.97 1.51 -21.05
N GLU A 80 20.35 2.04 -19.87
CA GLU A 80 20.37 1.27 -18.63
C GLU A 80 18.98 0.79 -18.21
N GLU A 81 17.95 1.63 -18.34
CA GLU A 81 16.57 1.25 -18.06
C GLU A 81 16.14 0.05 -18.92
N VAL A 82 16.40 0.10 -20.23
CA VAL A 82 16.12 -1.04 -21.13
C VAL A 82 16.93 -2.28 -20.74
N ARG A 83 18.24 -2.13 -20.47
CA ARG A 83 19.12 -3.24 -20.12
C ARG A 83 18.64 -3.96 -18.86
N LEU A 84 18.35 -3.20 -17.81
CA LEU A 84 18.01 -3.71 -16.49
C LEU A 84 16.60 -4.31 -16.47
N ASN A 85 15.64 -3.64 -17.09
CA ASN A 85 14.26 -4.14 -17.09
C ASN A 85 14.06 -5.36 -17.98
N ARG A 86 14.84 -5.56 -19.04
CA ARG A 86 14.76 -6.78 -19.86
C ARG A 86 15.08 -8.06 -19.10
N ARG A 87 15.72 -7.98 -17.94
CA ARG A 87 15.94 -9.15 -17.06
C ARG A 87 14.61 -9.74 -16.58
N LEU A 88 13.64 -8.88 -16.24
CA LEU A 88 12.36 -9.27 -15.66
C LEU A 88 11.14 -9.00 -16.56
N ALA A 89 11.28 -8.18 -17.61
CA ALA A 89 10.23 -7.83 -18.56
C ALA A 89 10.76 -7.71 -20.00
N PRO A 90 11.37 -8.79 -20.57
CA PRO A 90 11.97 -8.75 -21.89
C PRO A 90 10.95 -8.49 -23.01
N GLY A 91 9.69 -8.88 -22.82
CA GLY A 91 8.62 -8.68 -23.79
C GLY A 91 8.05 -7.26 -23.80
N LEU A 92 8.25 -6.51 -22.71
CA LEU A 92 7.75 -5.16 -22.51
C LEU A 92 8.70 -4.08 -23.05
N TYR A 93 10.01 -4.19 -22.81
CA TYR A 93 11.00 -3.16 -23.17
C TYR A 93 11.61 -3.38 -24.56
N LEU A 94 11.22 -2.54 -25.53
CA LEU A 94 11.55 -2.73 -26.95
C LEU A 94 12.87 -2.06 -27.36
N GLY A 95 13.30 -1.01 -26.67
CA GLY A 95 14.59 -0.36 -26.91
C GLY A 95 14.59 1.12 -26.59
N VAL A 96 15.68 1.78 -26.98
CA VAL A 96 15.80 3.25 -26.94
C VAL A 96 15.55 3.79 -28.34
N VAL A 97 14.74 4.84 -28.43
CA VAL A 97 14.43 5.55 -29.67
C VAL A 97 14.86 7.01 -29.57
N GLU A 98 15.06 7.63 -30.72
CA GLU A 98 15.48 9.02 -30.82
C GLU A 98 14.26 9.90 -31.06
N VAL A 99 14.24 11.06 -30.41
CA VAL A 99 13.35 12.16 -30.76
C VAL A 99 14.14 13.13 -31.60
N ARG A 100 13.68 13.34 -32.82
CA ARG A 100 14.36 14.15 -33.83
C ARG A 100 13.57 15.40 -34.14
N GLU A 101 14.28 16.50 -34.34
CA GLU A 101 13.72 17.76 -34.81
C GLU A 101 14.19 18.03 -36.25
N GLN A 102 13.24 18.35 -37.13
CA GLN A 102 13.50 18.76 -38.50
C GLN A 102 12.59 19.96 -38.84
N SER A 103 13.19 21.12 -39.09
CA SER A 103 12.47 22.35 -39.45
C SER A 103 11.35 22.72 -38.47
N GLY A 104 11.56 22.56 -37.16
CA GLY A 104 10.56 22.83 -36.12
C GLY A 104 9.48 21.76 -35.93
N SER A 105 9.49 20.68 -36.71
CA SER A 105 8.65 19.49 -36.50
C SER A 105 9.42 18.44 -35.70
N TYR A 106 8.72 17.73 -34.81
CA TYR A 106 9.30 16.69 -33.97
C TYR A 106 8.70 15.33 -34.32
N SER A 107 9.53 14.30 -34.36
CA SER A 107 9.11 12.92 -34.57
C SER A 107 9.97 11.94 -33.77
N ILE A 108 9.42 10.76 -33.50
CA ILE A 108 10.15 9.62 -32.98
C ILE A 108 10.67 8.79 -34.16
N ASP A 109 11.98 8.57 -34.18
CA ASP A 109 12.64 7.70 -35.16
C ASP A 109 13.39 6.57 -34.45
N LEU A 110 13.34 5.37 -35.04
CA LEU A 110 14.16 4.25 -34.58
C LEU A 110 15.58 4.54 -35.07
N ALA A 111 16.54 4.61 -34.16
CA ALA A 111 17.93 5.00 -34.45
C ALA A 111 18.40 4.47 -35.82
N THR A 112 18.76 5.37 -36.73
CA THR A 112 19.07 4.98 -38.11
C THR A 112 20.24 3.99 -38.12
N GLU A 113 20.02 2.76 -38.60
CA GLU A 113 21.03 1.69 -38.61
C GLU A 113 22.32 2.07 -39.36
N ASN A 114 22.28 3.12 -40.18
CA ASN A 114 23.39 3.54 -41.04
C ASN A 114 23.91 4.96 -40.79
N GLY A 115 23.46 5.66 -39.73
CA GLY A 115 24.01 6.96 -39.34
C GLY A 115 23.91 8.09 -40.37
N GLN A 116 23.09 7.94 -41.42
CA GLN A 116 22.84 9.01 -42.39
C GLN A 116 21.77 9.95 -41.80
N SER A 117 22.18 11.18 -41.52
CA SER A 117 21.26 12.26 -41.13
C SER A 117 20.49 12.73 -42.36
N ASP A 118 19.17 12.64 -42.30
CA ASP A 118 18.22 13.27 -43.24
C ASP A 118 18.10 14.80 -43.03
N GLY A 119 19.06 15.40 -42.32
CA GLY A 119 19.02 16.80 -41.88
C GLY A 119 18.29 17.02 -40.55
N SER A 120 17.78 15.97 -39.91
CA SER A 120 17.21 16.06 -38.55
C SER A 120 18.29 16.04 -37.45
N THR A 121 18.01 16.72 -36.34
CA THR A 121 18.86 16.77 -35.14
C THR A 121 18.22 15.96 -34.02
N VAL A 122 18.99 15.10 -33.34
CA VAL A 122 18.51 14.41 -32.15
C VAL A 122 18.42 15.40 -30.99
N VAL A 123 17.21 15.58 -30.46
CA VAL A 123 16.92 16.54 -29.38
C VAL A 123 16.58 15.85 -28.06
N GLU A 124 16.17 14.58 -28.10
CA GLU A 124 15.87 13.77 -26.91
C GLU A 124 15.96 12.27 -27.19
N TYR A 125 16.01 11.44 -26.15
CA TYR A 125 15.86 9.99 -26.23
C TYR A 125 14.65 9.52 -25.43
N ALA A 126 13.99 8.46 -25.90
CA ALA A 126 12.89 7.83 -25.18
C ALA A 126 13.10 6.32 -25.04
N VAL A 127 12.67 5.75 -23.93
CA VAL A 127 12.49 4.29 -23.81
C VAL A 127 11.17 3.92 -24.48
N LYS A 128 11.21 3.05 -25.49
CA LYS A 128 10.01 2.50 -26.15
C LYS A 128 9.62 1.18 -25.49
N MET A 129 8.38 1.12 -25.02
CA MET A 129 7.80 -0.04 -24.36
C MET A 129 6.46 -0.40 -25.02
N LYS A 130 6.02 -1.66 -24.89
CA LYS A 130 4.61 -1.97 -25.16
C LYS A 130 3.73 -1.24 -24.14
N ARG A 131 2.57 -0.76 -24.57
CA ARG A 131 1.61 -0.19 -23.63
C ARG A 131 1.08 -1.30 -22.74
N ILE A 132 1.20 -1.10 -21.42
CA ILE A 132 0.64 -2.00 -20.43
C ILE A 132 -0.89 -1.82 -20.45
N PRO A 133 -1.68 -2.89 -20.72
CA PRO A 133 -3.13 -2.81 -20.64
C PRO A 133 -3.58 -2.48 -19.21
N LYS A 134 -4.72 -1.80 -19.05
CA LYS A 134 -5.30 -1.58 -17.71
C LYS A 134 -5.79 -2.90 -17.11
N GLY A 135 -5.75 -3.01 -15.80
CA GLY A 135 -6.27 -4.16 -15.04
C GLY A 135 -5.36 -5.40 -15.05
N VAL A 136 -4.08 -5.25 -15.36
CA VAL A 136 -3.14 -6.39 -15.43
C VAL A 136 -2.06 -6.35 -14.37
N THR A 137 -1.88 -5.21 -13.69
CA THR A 137 -0.93 -5.12 -12.57
C THR A 137 -1.46 -5.89 -11.37
N LEU A 138 -0.55 -6.36 -10.51
CA LEU A 138 -0.91 -7.06 -9.28
C LEU A 138 -1.72 -6.13 -8.35
N GLU A 139 -1.41 -4.84 -8.33
CA GLU A 139 -2.21 -3.82 -7.64
C GLU A 139 -3.68 -3.83 -8.09
N GLU A 140 -3.94 -3.62 -9.39
CA GLU A 140 -5.30 -3.55 -9.92
C GLU A 140 -6.06 -4.88 -9.68
N ARG A 141 -5.36 -6.01 -9.77
CA ARG A 141 -5.92 -7.35 -9.51
C ARG A 141 -6.18 -7.62 -8.02
N ILE A 142 -5.48 -6.94 -7.10
CA ILE A 142 -5.81 -6.98 -5.67
C ILE A 142 -7.08 -6.17 -5.41
N GLU A 143 -7.22 -5.02 -6.08
CA GLU A 143 -8.40 -4.15 -5.95
C GLU A 143 -9.67 -4.82 -6.49
N ASP A 144 -9.58 -5.54 -7.62
CA ASP A 144 -10.70 -6.28 -8.19
C ASP A 144 -11.00 -7.62 -7.49
N GLY A 145 -10.11 -8.06 -6.59
CA GLY A 145 -10.25 -9.30 -5.82
C GLY A 145 -9.96 -10.59 -6.59
N SER A 146 -9.35 -10.51 -7.78
CA SER A 146 -9.08 -11.67 -8.65
C SER A 146 -7.76 -12.39 -8.37
N VAL A 147 -6.91 -11.86 -7.49
CA VAL A 147 -5.63 -12.51 -7.13
C VAL A 147 -5.84 -13.74 -6.25
N THR A 148 -5.35 -14.87 -6.75
CA THR A 148 -5.35 -16.15 -6.04
C THR A 148 -4.00 -16.44 -5.38
N PRO A 149 -3.96 -17.28 -4.33
CA PRO A 149 -2.70 -17.75 -3.75
C PRO A 149 -1.77 -18.42 -4.77
N GLU A 150 -2.31 -19.10 -5.79
CA GLU A 150 -1.49 -19.73 -6.83
C GLU A 150 -0.75 -18.70 -7.69
N LEU A 151 -1.41 -17.59 -8.06
CA LEU A 151 -0.76 -16.51 -8.78
C LEU A 151 0.41 -15.93 -7.97
N ILE A 152 0.21 -15.73 -6.67
CA ILE A 152 1.27 -15.22 -5.79
C ILE A 152 2.42 -16.21 -5.59
N ARG A 153 2.13 -17.53 -5.53
CA ARG A 153 3.20 -18.54 -5.56
C ARG A 153 4.07 -18.40 -6.80
N ASN A 154 3.45 -18.17 -7.98
CA ASN A 154 4.18 -17.96 -9.23
C ASN A 154 5.01 -16.68 -9.21
N VAL A 155 4.51 -15.60 -8.61
CA VAL A 155 5.28 -14.35 -8.41
C VAL A 155 6.50 -14.62 -7.53
N GLY A 156 6.32 -15.24 -6.36
CA GLY A 156 7.43 -15.58 -5.46
C GLY A 156 8.48 -16.47 -6.12
N ALA A 157 8.04 -17.45 -6.93
CA ALA A 157 8.93 -18.30 -7.69
C ALA A 157 9.67 -17.55 -8.81
N ARG A 158 9.06 -16.55 -9.45
CA ARG A 158 9.71 -15.71 -10.48
C ARG A 158 10.81 -14.84 -9.87
N ILE A 159 10.54 -14.23 -8.72
CA ILE A 159 11.52 -13.42 -7.96
C ILE A 159 12.67 -14.30 -7.47
N ALA A 160 12.38 -15.49 -6.92
CA ALA A 160 13.41 -16.45 -6.50
C ALA A 160 14.35 -16.84 -7.65
N ARG A 161 13.80 -17.18 -8.83
CA ARG A 161 14.61 -17.51 -10.02
C ARG A 161 15.48 -16.34 -10.47
N PHE A 162 14.93 -15.12 -10.45
CA PHE A 162 15.69 -13.93 -10.78
C PHE A 162 16.89 -13.75 -9.84
N HIS A 163 16.65 -13.78 -8.53
CA HIS A 163 17.69 -13.63 -7.52
C HIS A 163 18.79 -14.70 -7.60
N ASP A 164 18.42 -15.95 -7.88
CA ASP A 164 19.37 -17.07 -7.94
C ASP A 164 20.21 -17.07 -9.22
N SER A 165 19.58 -16.86 -10.38
CA SER A 165 20.18 -17.19 -11.68
C SER A 165 20.38 -16.02 -12.65
N GLU A 166 19.67 -14.91 -12.46
CA GLU A 166 19.67 -13.76 -13.41
C GLU A 166 20.30 -12.50 -12.80
N ALA A 167 20.18 -12.32 -11.49
CA ALA A 167 20.73 -11.18 -10.77
C ALA A 167 22.24 -11.37 -10.50
N GLU A 168 23.03 -10.41 -10.98
CA GLU A 168 24.49 -10.45 -10.88
C GLU A 168 24.95 -10.31 -9.42
N THR A 169 26.12 -10.87 -9.10
CA THR A 169 26.83 -10.62 -7.85
C THR A 169 28.32 -10.43 -8.14
N SER A 170 28.99 -9.64 -7.31
CA SER A 170 30.44 -9.37 -7.38
C SER A 170 30.91 -8.82 -6.04
N GLU A 171 32.23 -8.70 -5.84
CA GLU A 171 32.78 -8.02 -4.64
C GLU A 171 32.23 -6.59 -4.50
N ARG A 172 32.09 -5.87 -5.63
CA ARG A 172 31.52 -4.52 -5.69
C ARG A 172 30.06 -4.49 -5.23
N ILE A 173 29.24 -5.42 -5.72
CA ILE A 173 27.81 -5.53 -5.34
C ILE A 173 27.71 -5.95 -3.87
N SER A 174 28.52 -6.92 -3.45
CA SER A 174 28.51 -7.49 -2.10
C SER A 174 28.79 -6.45 -1.01
N ALA A 175 29.61 -5.44 -1.31
CA ALA A 175 29.89 -4.33 -0.39
C ALA A 175 28.63 -3.59 0.09
N TYR A 176 27.55 -3.57 -0.70
CA TYR A 176 26.30 -2.88 -0.32
C TYR A 176 25.48 -3.61 0.74
N GLY A 177 25.79 -4.89 1.01
CA GLY A 177 25.17 -5.65 2.10
C GLY A 177 25.90 -5.54 3.44
N ALA A 178 27.01 -4.80 3.50
CA ALA A 178 27.75 -4.61 4.73
C ALA A 178 26.85 -3.95 5.80
N PRO A 179 26.88 -4.40 7.06
CA PRO A 179 26.08 -3.82 8.14
C PRO A 179 26.24 -2.30 8.26
N GLU A 180 27.44 -1.78 8.01
CA GLU A 180 27.77 -0.36 8.05
C GLU A 180 27.02 0.42 6.96
N VAL A 181 26.95 -0.12 5.74
CA VAL A 181 26.18 0.50 4.63
C VAL A 181 24.69 0.46 4.92
N ILE A 182 24.19 -0.64 5.49
CA ILE A 182 22.78 -0.75 5.90
C ILE A 182 22.47 0.28 6.99
N LYS A 183 23.37 0.46 7.96
CA LYS A 183 23.24 1.47 9.01
C LYS A 183 23.24 2.89 8.45
N GLU A 184 24.13 3.22 7.52
CA GLU A 184 24.13 4.53 6.86
C GLU A 184 22.81 4.79 6.15
N ASN A 185 22.26 3.79 5.45
CA ASN A 185 20.96 3.90 4.80
C ASN A 185 19.81 4.13 5.80
N THR A 186 19.82 3.45 6.95
CA THR A 186 18.79 3.64 7.97
C THR A 186 18.92 4.98 8.68
N ASP A 187 20.14 5.39 9.04
CA ASP A 187 20.42 6.65 9.74
C ASP A 187 20.03 7.86 8.87
N GLU A 188 20.30 7.78 7.56
CA GLU A 188 19.88 8.80 6.60
C GLU A 188 18.34 8.91 6.55
N ASN A 189 17.61 7.79 6.55
CA ASN A 189 16.15 7.79 6.57
C ASN A 189 15.60 8.45 7.85
N PHE A 190 16.14 8.12 9.02
CA PHE A 190 15.73 8.74 10.28
C PHE A 190 16.05 10.24 10.29
N SER A 191 17.25 10.63 9.88
CA SER A 191 17.67 12.04 9.83
C SER A 191 16.77 12.89 8.92
N GLN A 192 16.40 12.35 7.75
CA GLN A 192 15.51 13.03 6.79
C GLN A 192 14.06 13.16 7.26
N THR A 193 13.67 12.46 8.33
CA THR A 193 12.29 12.42 8.83
C THR A 193 12.13 13.04 10.22
N GLU A 194 13.20 13.49 10.88
CA GLU A 194 13.14 14.13 12.21
C GLU A 194 12.23 15.36 12.23
N SER A 195 12.23 16.16 11.16
CA SER A 195 11.38 17.35 11.05
C SER A 195 9.88 17.02 11.03
N PHE A 196 9.50 15.78 10.68
CA PHE A 196 8.11 15.34 10.59
C PHE A 196 7.52 14.91 11.94
N ILE A 197 8.36 14.74 12.96
CA ILE A 197 7.92 14.56 14.35
C ILE A 197 7.24 15.84 14.83
N THR A 198 7.92 16.99 14.66
CA THR A 198 7.38 18.31 15.04
C THR A 198 6.12 18.66 14.25
N ALA A 199 5.96 18.14 13.03
CA ALA A 199 4.77 18.32 12.21
C ALA A 199 3.59 17.41 12.64
N GLY A 200 3.76 16.52 13.63
CA GLY A 200 2.73 15.59 14.10
C GLY A 200 2.35 14.52 13.08
N ILE A 201 3.20 14.27 12.09
CA ILE A 201 2.96 13.26 11.05
C ILE A 201 3.37 11.88 11.57
N ILE A 202 4.54 11.81 12.21
CA ILE A 202 5.07 10.62 12.88
C ILE A 202 5.02 10.86 14.39
N PRO A 203 4.39 9.99 15.20
CA PRO A 203 4.47 10.09 16.65
C PRO A 203 5.92 9.95 17.11
N GLU A 204 6.35 10.81 18.04
CA GLU A 204 7.72 10.79 18.56
C GLU A 204 8.09 9.42 19.18
N GLU A 205 7.14 8.81 19.89
CA GLU A 205 7.31 7.47 20.48
C GLU A 205 7.54 6.41 19.41
N THR A 206 6.74 6.40 18.34
CA THR A 206 6.89 5.48 17.20
C THR A 206 8.23 5.69 16.50
N PHE A 207 8.64 6.94 16.26
CA PHE A 207 9.93 7.25 15.66
C PHE A 207 11.10 6.72 16.51
N ASN A 208 11.09 7.02 17.81
CA ASN A 208 12.14 6.60 18.74
C ASN A 208 12.18 5.08 18.90
N PHE A 209 11.01 4.43 18.94
CA PHE A 209 10.91 2.97 18.97
C PHE A 209 11.53 2.35 17.71
N LEU A 210 11.16 2.83 16.52
CA LEU A 210 11.68 2.31 15.25
C LEU A 210 13.18 2.52 15.12
N LYS A 211 13.70 3.69 15.52
CA LYS A 211 15.13 3.98 15.54
C LYS A 211 15.88 3.05 16.48
N THR A 212 15.39 2.93 17.72
CA THR A 212 16.00 2.05 18.75
C THR A 212 15.99 0.59 18.31
N TYR A 213 14.87 0.10 17.76
CA TYR A 213 14.77 -1.25 17.21
C TYR A 213 15.78 -1.47 16.08
N THR A 214 15.86 -0.54 15.13
CA THR A 214 16.75 -0.66 13.97
C THR A 214 18.22 -0.71 14.39
N ASP A 215 18.63 0.21 15.27
CA ASP A 215 20.00 0.26 15.82
C ASP A 215 20.35 -0.99 16.62
N THR A 216 19.44 -1.44 17.49
CA THR A 216 19.63 -2.64 18.32
C THR A 216 19.72 -3.90 17.46
N PHE A 217 18.81 -4.06 16.50
CA PHE A 217 18.78 -5.23 15.62
C PHE A 217 20.06 -5.32 14.79
N LEU A 218 20.55 -4.20 14.24
CA LEU A 218 21.83 -4.18 13.51
C LEU A 218 23.02 -4.54 14.41
N ALA A 219 23.03 -4.05 15.64
CA ALA A 219 24.10 -4.34 16.60
C ALA A 219 24.11 -5.82 17.03
N GLU A 220 22.94 -6.40 17.33
CA GLU A 220 22.80 -7.78 17.81
C GLU A 220 22.92 -8.82 16.68
N HIS A 221 22.50 -8.47 15.46
CA HIS A 221 22.44 -9.39 14.33
C HIS A 221 23.45 -9.09 13.22
N GLY A 222 24.48 -8.27 13.47
CA GLY A 222 25.52 -7.93 12.48
C GLY A 222 26.17 -9.15 11.81
N ASP A 223 26.31 -10.27 12.52
CA ASP A 223 26.83 -11.52 11.97
C ASP A 223 25.90 -12.15 10.92
N LEU A 224 24.57 -11.99 11.06
CA LEU A 224 23.63 -12.45 10.03
C LEU A 224 23.82 -11.68 8.74
N PHE A 225 23.89 -10.35 8.79
CA PHE A 225 24.14 -9.52 7.60
C PHE A 225 25.49 -9.88 6.94
N ARG A 226 26.55 -10.04 7.73
CA ARG A 226 27.86 -10.50 7.21
C ARG A 226 27.77 -11.88 6.57
N ALA A 227 27.05 -12.82 7.18
CA ALA A 227 26.84 -14.15 6.60
C ALA A 227 26.14 -14.06 5.23
N ARG A 228 25.19 -13.13 5.06
CA ARG A 228 24.51 -12.91 3.78
C ARG A 228 25.42 -12.35 2.70
N VAL A 229 26.31 -11.42 3.05
CA VAL A 229 27.38 -10.96 2.16
C VAL A 229 28.24 -12.13 1.70
N THR A 230 28.76 -12.93 2.65
CA THR A 230 29.62 -14.08 2.32
C THR A 230 28.90 -15.21 1.57
N GLY A 231 27.58 -15.34 1.77
CA GLY A 231 26.73 -16.32 1.10
C GLY A 231 26.31 -15.91 -0.30
N GLY A 232 26.70 -14.73 -0.79
CA GLY A 232 26.36 -14.26 -2.13
C GLY A 232 24.88 -13.86 -2.28
N PHE A 233 24.23 -13.45 -1.20
CA PHE A 233 22.83 -12.99 -1.21
C PHE A 233 22.67 -11.51 -1.53
N ILE A 234 23.78 -10.80 -1.72
CA ILE A 234 23.76 -9.41 -2.16
C ILE A 234 23.90 -9.40 -3.68
N ARG A 235 22.87 -8.88 -4.34
CA ARG A 235 22.65 -9.02 -5.78
C ARG A 235 22.36 -7.68 -6.43
N ASP A 236 22.61 -7.59 -7.72
CA ASP A 236 22.09 -6.50 -8.57
C ASP A 236 20.60 -6.73 -8.83
N CYS A 237 19.76 -6.43 -7.83
CA CYS A 237 18.34 -6.72 -7.82
C CYS A 237 17.54 -5.79 -8.76
N HIS A 238 16.23 -5.69 -8.56
CA HIS A 238 15.38 -4.71 -9.24
C HIS A 238 15.37 -3.34 -8.53
N GLY A 239 15.41 -3.35 -7.20
CA GLY A 239 15.42 -2.19 -6.31
C GLY A 239 14.03 -1.68 -5.90
N ASP A 240 12.98 -2.00 -6.69
CA ASP A 240 11.63 -1.43 -6.52
C ASP A 240 10.48 -2.40 -6.86
N ILE A 241 10.51 -3.64 -6.36
CA ILE A 241 9.42 -4.60 -6.59
C ILE A 241 8.27 -4.36 -5.59
N HIS A 242 7.21 -3.72 -6.07
CA HIS A 242 5.90 -3.61 -5.39
C HIS A 242 4.75 -3.91 -6.37
N ALA A 243 3.50 -4.00 -5.89
CA ALA A 243 2.40 -4.59 -6.65
C ALA A 243 2.06 -3.87 -7.97
N GLU A 244 2.27 -2.55 -8.03
CA GLU A 244 2.09 -1.74 -9.25
C GLU A 244 3.04 -2.19 -10.38
N HIS A 245 4.24 -2.66 -10.02
CA HIS A 245 5.30 -3.04 -10.94
C HIS A 245 5.26 -4.51 -11.38
N VAL A 246 4.35 -5.30 -10.84
CA VAL A 246 4.21 -6.73 -11.18
C VAL A 246 3.03 -6.90 -12.14
N ILE A 247 3.31 -7.36 -13.36
CA ILE A 247 2.29 -7.65 -14.38
C ILE A 247 1.89 -9.13 -14.30
N LEU A 248 0.60 -9.36 -14.16
CA LEU A 248 -0.04 -10.68 -14.19
C LEU A 248 -0.77 -10.86 -15.53
N PRO A 249 -0.09 -11.30 -16.60
CA PRO A 249 -0.75 -11.43 -17.89
C PRO A 249 -1.71 -12.63 -17.88
N ASP A 250 -2.82 -12.54 -18.62
CA ASP A 250 -3.74 -13.67 -18.79
C ASP A 250 -3.06 -14.88 -19.47
N LYS A 251 -2.02 -14.62 -20.27
CA LYS A 251 -1.16 -15.63 -20.92
C LYS A 251 0.28 -15.14 -20.95
N GLY A 252 1.21 -16.03 -20.64
CA GLY A 252 2.65 -15.75 -20.67
C GLY A 252 3.28 -15.81 -19.28
N GLU A 253 4.49 -15.29 -19.18
CA GLU A 253 5.22 -15.22 -17.91
C GLU A 253 4.95 -13.91 -17.18
N ILE A 254 5.07 -13.93 -15.87
CA ILE A 254 5.01 -12.73 -15.03
C ILE A 254 6.17 -11.81 -15.42
N GLU A 255 5.84 -10.56 -15.75
CA GLU A 255 6.81 -9.51 -16.05
C GLU A 255 6.86 -8.51 -14.87
N ILE A 256 8.06 -8.06 -14.51
CA ILE A 256 8.26 -7.03 -13.46
C ILE A 256 9.04 -5.88 -14.09
N PHE A 257 8.52 -4.66 -13.98
CA PHE A 257 9.03 -3.48 -14.69
C PHE A 257 9.36 -2.32 -13.74
N ASP A 258 9.98 -1.28 -14.29
CA ASP A 258 10.45 -0.08 -13.59
C ASP A 258 11.61 -0.33 -12.59
N CYS A 259 12.56 -1.17 -12.99
CA CYS A 259 13.82 -1.38 -12.28
C CYS A 259 14.60 -0.07 -12.15
N ILE A 260 15.11 0.22 -10.95
CA ILE A 260 15.87 1.46 -10.67
C ILE A 260 17.16 1.46 -11.50
N GLU A 261 17.26 2.32 -12.51
CA GLU A 261 18.41 2.40 -13.41
C GLU A 261 19.49 3.38 -12.95
N PHE A 262 19.13 4.36 -12.13
CA PHE A 262 19.96 5.53 -11.82
C PHE A 262 20.79 5.42 -10.54
N SER A 263 20.50 4.46 -9.67
CA SER A 263 21.18 4.31 -8.38
C SER A 263 21.52 2.86 -8.07
N GLU A 264 22.82 2.53 -8.15
CA GLU A 264 23.34 1.25 -7.69
C GLU A 264 23.05 1.03 -6.19
N ARG A 265 23.07 2.09 -5.37
CA ARG A 265 22.78 2.01 -3.92
C ARG A 265 21.35 1.54 -3.61
N PHE A 266 20.39 1.81 -4.49
CA PHE A 266 19.01 1.38 -4.31
C PHE A 266 18.71 0.01 -4.95
N ARG A 267 19.54 -0.39 -5.93
CA ARG A 267 19.37 -1.64 -6.69
C ARG A 267 20.21 -2.79 -6.13
N PHE A 268 21.43 -2.51 -5.70
CA PHE A 268 22.33 -3.49 -5.09
C PHE A 268 21.92 -3.69 -3.64
N GLY A 269 21.49 -4.90 -3.31
CA GLY A 269 20.98 -5.17 -1.97
C GLY A 269 20.75 -6.63 -1.72
N ASP A 270 20.31 -6.92 -0.49
CA ASP A 270 19.93 -8.26 -0.09
C ASP A 270 18.66 -8.70 -0.82
N THR A 271 18.66 -9.93 -1.34
CA THR A 271 17.51 -10.52 -2.02
C THR A 271 16.27 -10.63 -1.12
N VAL A 272 16.47 -10.76 0.20
CA VAL A 272 15.37 -10.72 1.18
C VAL A 272 14.81 -9.31 1.31
N SER A 273 15.63 -8.26 1.16
CA SER A 273 15.15 -6.87 1.19
C SER A 273 14.20 -6.55 0.04
N GLU A 274 14.50 -7.07 -1.16
CA GLU A 274 13.62 -6.94 -2.33
C GLU A 274 12.31 -7.71 -2.15
N THR A 275 12.38 -8.95 -1.66
CA THR A 275 11.19 -9.78 -1.38
C THR A 275 10.33 -9.17 -0.28
N ALA A 276 10.96 -8.63 0.76
CA ALA A 276 10.30 -7.93 1.87
C ALA A 276 9.51 -6.71 1.38
N PHE A 277 9.97 -6.04 0.32
CA PHE A 277 9.27 -4.88 -0.22
C PHE A 277 7.89 -5.27 -0.77
N LEU A 278 7.83 -6.28 -1.66
CA LEU A 278 6.55 -6.73 -2.18
C LEU A 278 5.65 -7.34 -1.09
N SER A 279 6.23 -8.10 -0.15
CA SER A 279 5.48 -8.63 1.00
C SER A 279 4.86 -7.50 1.85
N MET A 280 5.63 -6.46 2.15
CA MET A 280 5.15 -5.29 2.88
C MET A 280 4.06 -4.55 2.11
N ASP A 281 4.20 -4.41 0.79
CA ASP A 281 3.17 -3.77 -0.05
C ASP A 281 1.87 -4.59 -0.10
N LEU A 282 1.95 -5.93 -0.09
CA LEU A 282 0.77 -6.79 0.04
C LEU A 282 0.06 -6.59 1.39
N ASP A 283 0.83 -6.47 2.49
CA ASP A 283 0.29 -6.12 3.81
C ASP A 283 -0.38 -4.73 3.81
N PHE A 284 0.26 -3.73 3.18
CA PHE A 284 -0.30 -2.38 3.01
C PHE A 284 -1.63 -2.39 2.25
N ARG A 285 -1.76 -3.25 1.25
CA ARG A 285 -3.00 -3.46 0.48
C ARG A 285 -4.02 -4.34 1.20
N GLY A 286 -3.73 -4.71 2.45
CA GLY A 286 -4.56 -5.53 3.30
C GLY A 286 -4.75 -6.94 2.80
N ARG A 287 -3.68 -7.55 2.28
CA ARG A 287 -3.60 -8.95 1.87
C ARG A 287 -2.45 -9.69 2.56
N PRO A 288 -2.45 -9.76 3.91
CA PRO A 288 -1.44 -10.53 4.65
C PRO A 288 -1.49 -12.03 4.35
N ASP A 289 -2.65 -12.53 3.92
CA ASP A 289 -2.82 -13.89 3.39
C ASP A 289 -1.95 -14.12 2.14
N LEU A 290 -1.88 -13.14 1.24
CA LEU A 290 -1.02 -13.21 0.06
C LEU A 290 0.44 -12.93 0.39
N ALA A 291 0.73 -12.01 1.30
CA ALA A 291 2.11 -11.75 1.75
C ALA A 291 2.77 -13.03 2.28
N THR A 292 2.04 -13.79 3.11
CA THR A 292 2.50 -15.08 3.64
C THR A 292 2.80 -16.08 2.52
N VAL A 293 1.91 -16.19 1.53
CA VAL A 293 2.09 -17.11 0.38
C VAL A 293 3.29 -16.71 -0.49
N LEU A 294 3.54 -15.41 -0.66
CA LEU A 294 4.70 -14.90 -1.38
C LEU A 294 6.00 -15.33 -0.67
N GLU A 295 6.08 -15.06 0.63
CA GLU A 295 7.23 -15.37 1.47
C GLU A 295 7.53 -16.86 1.47
N GLU A 296 6.51 -17.70 1.69
CA GLU A 296 6.65 -19.16 1.66
C GLU A 296 7.15 -19.66 0.31
N SER A 297 6.58 -19.16 -0.80
CA SER A 297 7.02 -19.54 -2.14
C SER A 297 8.47 -19.14 -2.41
N TYR A 298 8.85 -17.92 -2.02
CA TYR A 298 10.21 -17.42 -2.22
C TYR A 298 11.23 -18.28 -1.46
N PHE A 299 11.05 -18.46 -0.14
CA PHE A 299 11.99 -19.20 0.69
C PHE A 299 12.05 -20.69 0.35
N LEU A 300 10.95 -21.28 -0.15
CA LEU A 300 10.95 -22.66 -0.64
C LEU A 300 11.81 -22.84 -1.90
N LYS A 301 12.04 -21.77 -2.67
CA LYS A 301 12.74 -21.83 -3.96
C LYS A 301 14.19 -21.40 -3.92
N THR A 302 14.62 -20.65 -2.91
CA THR A 302 16.00 -20.14 -2.79
C THR A 302 16.88 -20.94 -1.82
N ASP A 303 16.32 -21.94 -1.13
CA ASP A 303 16.96 -22.65 0.00
C ASP A 303 17.48 -21.69 1.11
N ASP A 304 16.91 -20.48 1.15
CA ASP A 304 17.27 -19.41 2.08
C ASP A 304 16.52 -19.54 3.42
N SER A 305 16.71 -20.68 4.08
CA SER A 305 16.06 -20.99 5.35
C SER A 305 16.72 -20.29 6.54
N ALA A 306 16.01 -20.26 7.66
CA ALA A 306 16.56 -19.79 8.94
C ALA A 306 17.77 -20.62 9.41
N GLN A 307 17.89 -21.89 8.97
CA GLN A 307 18.99 -22.78 9.35
C GLN A 307 20.17 -22.76 8.36
N THR A 308 20.00 -22.25 7.13
CA THR A 308 21.03 -22.23 6.08
C THR A 308 21.71 -20.86 5.98
N SER A 309 20.96 -19.79 5.77
CA SER A 309 21.47 -18.44 5.45
C SER A 309 20.83 -17.31 6.25
N GLY A 310 19.88 -17.64 7.14
CA GLY A 310 19.30 -16.68 8.08
C GLY A 310 18.34 -15.66 7.46
N GLY A 311 18.01 -15.76 6.16
CA GLY A 311 17.21 -14.76 5.45
C GLY A 311 15.83 -14.53 6.06
N ARG A 312 15.15 -15.61 6.47
CA ARG A 312 13.84 -15.51 7.12
C ARG A 312 13.88 -14.75 8.45
N ALA A 313 15.03 -14.74 9.16
CA ALA A 313 15.20 -13.96 10.39
C ALA A 313 15.33 -12.45 10.11
N LEU A 314 15.77 -12.06 8.92
CA LEU A 314 15.90 -10.65 8.50
C LEU A 314 14.64 -10.10 7.84
N LEU A 315 13.65 -10.94 7.53
CA LEU A 315 12.47 -10.53 6.78
C LEU A 315 11.73 -9.36 7.44
N ASN A 316 11.40 -9.47 8.73
CA ASN A 316 10.70 -8.41 9.44
C ASN A 316 11.56 -7.13 9.57
N PHE A 317 12.87 -7.26 9.77
CA PHE A 317 13.78 -6.11 9.74
C PHE A 317 13.69 -5.37 8.39
N TYR A 318 13.73 -6.10 7.27
CA TYR A 318 13.61 -5.48 5.96
C TYR A 318 12.20 -4.98 5.66
N LYS A 319 11.13 -5.63 6.14
CA LYS A 319 9.75 -5.11 6.05
C LYS A 319 9.61 -3.81 6.85
N THR A 320 10.20 -3.71 8.05
CA THR A 320 10.29 -2.46 8.82
C THR A 320 10.98 -1.38 8.02
N TYR A 321 12.17 -1.67 7.47
CA TYR A 321 12.94 -0.73 6.67
C TYR A 321 12.19 -0.23 5.43
N ARG A 322 11.57 -1.14 4.65
CA ARG A 322 10.82 -0.80 3.44
C ARG A 322 9.54 -0.02 3.76
N ALA A 323 8.81 -0.40 4.81
CA ALA A 323 7.66 0.34 5.29
C ALA A 323 8.07 1.77 5.69
N TYR A 324 9.17 1.93 6.44
CA TYR A 324 9.68 3.24 6.81
C TYR A 324 10.01 4.13 5.59
N ILE A 325 10.68 3.56 4.58
CA ILE A 325 10.98 4.28 3.34
C ILE A 325 9.71 4.73 2.63
N ARG A 326 8.71 3.85 2.48
CA ARG A 326 7.44 4.24 1.84
C ARG A 326 6.71 5.30 2.65
N GLY A 327 6.71 5.19 3.98
CA GLY A 327 6.23 6.24 4.86
C GLY A 327 6.90 7.57 4.58
N LYS A 328 8.24 7.61 4.52
CA LYS A 328 9.01 8.80 4.17
C LYS A 328 8.61 9.38 2.81
N VAL A 329 8.49 8.56 1.77
CA VAL A 329 8.12 9.00 0.41
C VAL A 329 6.74 9.67 0.41
N GLU A 330 5.76 9.10 1.10
CA GLU A 330 4.42 9.70 1.23
C GLU A 330 4.46 11.02 2.01
N VAL A 331 5.31 11.17 3.02
CA VAL A 331 5.48 12.45 3.73
C VAL A 331 6.15 13.52 2.85
N LEU A 332 7.08 13.13 1.98
CA LEU A 332 7.66 14.07 1.01
C LEU A 332 6.57 14.59 0.06
N LYS A 333 5.73 13.69 -0.47
CA LYS A 333 4.56 14.06 -1.29
C LYS A 333 3.58 14.95 -0.53
N TYR A 334 3.31 14.68 0.75
CA TYR A 334 2.46 15.54 1.59
C TYR A 334 2.97 16.99 1.68
N ASN A 335 4.28 17.20 1.67
CA ASN A 335 4.89 18.52 1.80
C ASN A 335 5.02 19.30 0.48
N GLU A 336 4.76 18.68 -0.67
CA GLU A 336 4.76 19.35 -1.96
C GLU A 336 3.62 20.38 -2.04
N SER A 337 3.90 21.55 -2.59
CA SER A 337 2.95 22.67 -2.65
C SER A 337 1.88 22.49 -3.72
N GLU A 338 2.20 21.67 -4.73
CA GLU A 338 1.44 21.43 -5.94
C GLU A 338 0.36 20.35 -5.79
N VAL A 339 0.41 19.60 -4.68
CA VAL A 339 -0.51 18.50 -4.37
C VAL A 339 -1.84 19.04 -3.84
N SER A 340 -2.95 18.54 -4.40
CA SER A 340 -4.30 18.93 -3.99
C SER A 340 -4.61 18.52 -2.54
N GLU A 341 -5.62 19.13 -1.91
CA GLU A 341 -6.00 18.79 -0.54
C GLU A 341 -6.37 17.30 -0.38
N THR A 342 -7.05 16.72 -1.37
CA THR A 342 -7.42 15.30 -1.36
C THR A 342 -6.19 14.39 -1.47
N GLU A 343 -5.28 14.67 -2.40
CA GLU A 343 -4.04 13.90 -2.55
C GLU A 343 -3.12 14.06 -1.32
N ARG A 344 -3.15 15.23 -0.68
CA ARG A 344 -2.43 15.49 0.57
C ARG A 344 -2.99 14.67 1.73
N ALA A 345 -4.32 14.58 1.86
CA ALA A 345 -4.97 13.73 2.86
C ALA A 345 -4.65 12.23 2.64
N GLU A 346 -4.66 11.79 1.38
CA GLU A 346 -4.28 10.42 1.00
C GLU A 346 -2.80 10.13 1.32
N ALA A 347 -1.89 11.04 0.96
CA ALA A 347 -0.48 10.91 1.28
C ALA A 347 -0.23 10.82 2.80
N LEU A 348 -0.93 11.65 3.61
CA LEU A 348 -0.84 11.58 5.07
C LEU A 348 -1.33 10.24 5.61
N PHE A 349 -2.47 9.75 5.11
CA PHE A 349 -3.00 8.45 5.49
C PHE A 349 -2.00 7.32 5.14
N ASN A 350 -1.52 7.29 3.90
CA ASN A 350 -0.57 6.30 3.44
C ASN A 350 0.73 6.34 4.25
N ALA A 351 1.26 7.53 4.54
CA ALA A 351 2.45 7.71 5.36
C ALA A 351 2.29 7.05 6.73
N ARG A 352 1.21 7.38 7.45
CA ARG A 352 0.94 6.85 8.79
C ARG A 352 0.71 5.35 8.79
N HIS A 353 0.00 4.84 7.79
CA HIS A 353 -0.21 3.40 7.67
C HIS A 353 1.11 2.64 7.45
N HIS A 354 2.02 3.20 6.64
CA HIS A 354 3.36 2.63 6.50
C HIS A 354 4.17 2.66 7.81
N PHE A 355 4.16 3.77 8.56
CA PHE A 355 4.83 3.82 9.87
C PHE A 355 4.23 2.84 10.88
N TYR A 356 2.90 2.66 10.86
CA TYR A 356 2.23 1.63 11.65
C TYR A 356 2.71 0.23 11.28
N LEU A 357 2.77 -0.10 9.99
CA LEU A 357 3.29 -1.39 9.53
C LEU A 357 4.74 -1.59 9.97
N ALA A 358 5.58 -0.56 9.85
CA ALA A 358 6.96 -0.60 10.29
C ALA A 358 7.07 -0.95 11.79
N ALA A 359 6.26 -0.29 12.63
CA ALA A 359 6.22 -0.53 14.08
C ALA A 359 5.70 -1.93 14.41
N ARG A 360 4.68 -2.42 13.68
CA ARG A 360 4.15 -3.78 13.82
C ARG A 360 5.23 -4.84 13.55
N TYR A 361 5.98 -4.71 12.47
CA TYR A 361 7.06 -5.66 12.15
C TYR A 361 8.18 -5.62 13.21
N ALA A 362 8.57 -4.43 13.65
CA ALA A 362 9.58 -4.24 14.69
C ALA A 362 9.14 -4.85 16.03
N GLY A 363 7.88 -4.63 16.41
CA GLY A 363 7.27 -5.17 17.61
C GLY A 363 7.23 -6.70 17.66
N ASN A 364 6.86 -7.32 16.54
CA ASN A 364 6.84 -8.78 16.39
C ASN A 364 8.23 -9.42 16.58
N CYS A 365 9.32 -8.68 16.34
CA CYS A 365 10.69 -9.15 16.57
C CYS A 365 11.19 -8.87 17.99
N ALA A 366 10.82 -7.72 18.56
CA ALA A 366 11.39 -7.25 19.82
C ALA A 366 10.63 -7.72 21.08
N GLY A 367 9.46 -8.37 20.94
CA GLY A 367 8.59 -8.66 22.09
C GLY A 367 8.21 -7.40 22.88
N SER A 368 8.16 -6.26 22.17
CA SER A 368 8.09 -4.91 22.74
C SER A 368 6.67 -4.51 23.15
N GLU A 369 6.57 -3.69 24.20
CA GLU A 369 5.31 -3.09 24.67
C GLU A 369 4.73 -2.06 23.67
N CYS A 370 5.55 -1.52 22.77
CA CYS A 370 5.15 -0.50 21.78
C CYS A 370 4.33 -1.05 20.59
N ALA A 371 4.06 -2.36 20.58
CA ALA A 371 3.27 -3.03 19.55
C ALA A 371 2.39 -4.13 20.16
N ARG A 372 1.78 -3.84 21.32
CA ARG A 372 0.81 -4.76 21.92
C ARG A 372 -0.40 -4.88 20.98
N PRO A 373 -1.01 -6.07 20.87
CA PRO A 373 -2.30 -6.20 20.21
C PRO A 373 -3.31 -5.23 20.82
N ALA A 374 -4.17 -4.67 19.99
CA ALA A 374 -5.18 -3.72 20.41
C ALA A 374 -6.59 -4.28 20.20
N LEU A 375 -7.48 -4.00 21.13
CA LEU A 375 -8.92 -4.15 20.93
C LEU A 375 -9.52 -2.81 20.51
N ILE A 376 -10.11 -2.77 19.32
CA ILE A 376 -10.68 -1.55 18.75
C ILE A 376 -12.19 -1.73 18.60
N ILE A 377 -12.96 -0.96 19.35
CA ILE A 377 -14.42 -0.91 19.18
C ILE A 377 -14.74 0.10 18.08
N VAL A 378 -15.43 -0.34 17.03
CA VAL A 378 -16.04 0.55 16.04
C VAL A 378 -17.53 0.62 16.31
N ARG A 379 -17.97 1.71 16.93
CA ARG A 379 -19.35 1.97 17.34
C ARG A 379 -20.01 3.05 16.52
N GLY A 380 -21.33 3.08 16.55
CA GLY A 380 -22.14 4.09 15.87
C GLY A 380 -23.55 3.61 15.59
N LEU A 381 -24.46 4.55 15.31
CA LEU A 381 -25.83 4.22 14.94
C LEU A 381 -25.88 3.51 13.58
N SER A 382 -26.99 2.83 13.29
CA SER A 382 -27.20 2.27 11.95
C SER A 382 -27.08 3.36 10.87
N GLY A 383 -26.50 3.03 9.71
CA GLY A 383 -26.31 4.00 8.62
C GLY A 383 -25.11 4.95 8.75
N THR A 384 -24.43 5.00 9.91
CA THR A 384 -23.25 5.86 10.15
C THR A 384 -21.94 5.33 9.54
N GLY A 385 -21.94 4.22 8.82
CA GLY A 385 -20.72 3.71 8.16
C GLY A 385 -19.79 2.83 9.02
N LYS A 386 -20.14 2.56 10.29
CA LYS A 386 -19.42 1.63 11.21
C LYS A 386 -18.83 0.38 10.55
N SER A 387 -19.65 -0.44 9.89
CA SER A 387 -19.17 -1.69 9.28
C SER A 387 -18.20 -1.46 8.12
N THR A 388 -18.36 -0.35 7.37
CA THR A 388 -17.40 0.02 6.32
C THR A 388 -16.05 0.39 6.93
N VAL A 389 -16.07 1.20 7.99
CA VAL A 389 -14.87 1.57 8.73
C VAL A 389 -14.20 0.34 9.35
N ALA A 390 -14.96 -0.52 10.02
CA ALA A 390 -14.45 -1.70 10.70
C ALA A 390 -13.81 -2.71 9.74
N VAL A 391 -14.45 -3.00 8.60
CA VAL A 391 -13.90 -3.91 7.58
C VAL A 391 -12.59 -3.39 7.02
N LYS A 392 -12.54 -2.10 6.67
CA LYS A 392 -11.33 -1.53 6.09
C LYS A 392 -10.22 -1.36 7.14
N LEU A 393 -10.55 -0.98 8.38
CA LEU A 393 -9.57 -0.93 9.47
C LEU A 393 -8.96 -2.31 9.74
N ALA A 394 -9.79 -3.35 9.87
CA ALA A 394 -9.33 -4.73 10.04
C ALA A 394 -8.42 -5.16 8.88
N ARG A 395 -8.81 -4.87 7.65
CA ARG A 395 -8.02 -5.16 6.45
C ARG A 395 -6.65 -4.44 6.45
N LEU A 396 -6.61 -3.15 6.78
CA LEU A 396 -5.37 -2.36 6.75
C LEU A 396 -4.42 -2.71 7.89
N THR A 397 -4.95 -3.04 9.06
CA THR A 397 -4.15 -3.35 10.25
C THR A 397 -3.75 -4.81 10.36
N GLY A 398 -4.42 -5.68 9.59
CA GLY A 398 -4.34 -7.12 9.76
C GLY A 398 -5.08 -7.62 11.02
N ALA A 399 -5.90 -6.78 11.65
CA ALA A 399 -6.72 -7.15 12.80
C ALA A 399 -7.87 -8.09 12.38
N GLU A 400 -8.28 -8.97 13.29
CA GLU A 400 -9.44 -9.83 13.04
C GLU A 400 -10.74 -9.07 13.31
N LEU A 401 -11.68 -9.12 12.36
CA LEU A 401 -12.99 -8.46 12.50
C LEU A 401 -14.03 -9.40 13.11
N VAL A 402 -14.55 -9.02 14.28
CA VAL A 402 -15.69 -9.67 14.92
C VAL A 402 -16.90 -8.72 14.83
N SER A 403 -17.91 -9.11 14.05
CA SER A 403 -19.11 -8.29 13.84
C SER A 403 -20.31 -8.89 14.56
N SER A 404 -21.06 -8.06 15.29
CA SER A 404 -22.28 -8.47 15.99
C SER A 404 -23.30 -9.13 15.06
N ASP A 405 -23.47 -8.64 13.83
CA ASP A 405 -24.41 -9.23 12.88
C ASP A 405 -23.98 -10.64 12.44
N ARG A 406 -22.68 -10.88 12.27
CA ARG A 406 -22.14 -12.22 11.94
C ARG A 406 -22.26 -13.17 13.13
N VAL A 407 -21.82 -12.73 14.31
CA VAL A 407 -21.88 -13.53 15.54
C VAL A 407 -23.33 -13.87 15.91
N ARG A 408 -24.26 -12.92 15.76
CA ARG A 408 -25.69 -13.13 16.01
C ARG A 408 -26.25 -14.24 15.13
N LYS A 409 -25.92 -14.26 13.83
CA LYS A 409 -26.36 -15.32 12.91
C LYS A 409 -25.72 -16.68 13.22
N GLU A 410 -24.43 -16.68 13.57
CA GLU A 410 -23.69 -17.88 13.98
C GLU A 410 -24.31 -18.54 15.21
N ILE A 411 -24.59 -17.78 16.28
CA ILE A 411 -25.24 -18.29 17.49
C ILE A 411 -26.66 -18.78 17.21
N ALA A 412 -27.35 -18.17 16.23
CA ALA A 412 -28.69 -18.57 15.82
C ALA A 412 -28.71 -19.81 14.91
N GLY A 413 -27.55 -20.33 14.48
CA GLY A 413 -27.44 -21.43 13.52
C GLY A 413 -27.93 -21.04 12.11
N LEU A 414 -27.94 -19.75 11.78
CA LEU A 414 -28.35 -19.22 10.48
C LEU A 414 -27.14 -19.06 9.57
N ASP A 415 -27.34 -19.24 8.25
CA ASP A 415 -26.32 -18.90 7.27
C ASP A 415 -25.96 -17.40 7.39
N ALA A 416 -24.67 -17.07 7.38
CA ALA A 416 -24.19 -15.70 7.51
C ALA A 416 -24.79 -14.75 6.44
N SER A 417 -25.18 -15.28 5.28
CA SER A 417 -25.81 -14.57 4.17
C SER A 417 -27.35 -14.50 4.24
N ALA A 418 -28.01 -15.26 5.13
CA ALA A 418 -29.46 -15.31 5.21
C ALA A 418 -30.08 -14.04 5.83
N HIS A 419 -31.26 -13.66 5.33
CA HIS A 419 -32.10 -12.60 5.90
C HIS A 419 -32.90 -13.12 7.10
N SER A 420 -33.05 -12.30 8.14
CA SER A 420 -34.04 -12.54 9.20
C SER A 420 -34.77 -11.23 9.49
N TYR A 421 -35.92 -11.05 8.84
CA TYR A 421 -36.88 -10.02 9.21
C TYR A 421 -37.53 -10.40 10.55
N ALA A 422 -36.85 -10.09 11.65
CA ALA A 422 -37.45 -10.09 12.98
C ALA A 422 -37.69 -8.63 13.42
N PRO A 423 -38.87 -8.32 14.00
CA PRO A 423 -39.08 -7.04 14.68
C PRO A 423 -38.00 -6.82 15.75
N ASP A 424 -37.59 -5.57 15.92
CA ASP A 424 -36.70 -5.14 16.99
C ASP A 424 -37.26 -5.57 18.35
N SER A 425 -36.44 -6.24 19.18
CA SER A 425 -36.80 -6.87 20.46
C SER A 425 -37.51 -8.24 20.42
N GLU A 426 -37.54 -8.94 19.28
CA GLU A 426 -37.99 -10.33 19.17
C GLU A 426 -36.93 -11.24 18.48
N GLY A 427 -36.97 -12.54 18.76
CA GLY A 427 -36.05 -13.52 18.18
C GLY A 427 -34.57 -13.25 18.46
N ILE A 428 -33.75 -13.17 17.41
CA ILE A 428 -32.30 -12.94 17.50
C ILE A 428 -31.92 -11.52 17.96
N TYR A 429 -32.89 -10.60 18.06
CA TYR A 429 -32.71 -9.24 18.58
C TYR A 429 -33.38 -9.03 19.95
N SER A 430 -33.81 -10.11 20.63
CA SER A 430 -34.26 -10.02 22.02
C SER A 430 -33.11 -9.59 22.95
N THR A 431 -33.45 -9.05 24.14
CA THR A 431 -32.44 -8.61 25.12
C THR A 431 -31.51 -9.76 25.51
N ASP A 432 -32.04 -10.94 25.83
CA ASP A 432 -31.24 -12.13 26.15
C ASP A 432 -30.29 -12.52 25.01
N PHE A 433 -30.78 -12.51 23.77
CA PHE A 433 -29.94 -12.85 22.61
C PHE A 433 -28.86 -11.79 22.35
N THR A 434 -29.17 -10.52 22.61
CA THR A 434 -28.22 -9.42 22.49
C THR A 434 -27.09 -9.58 23.51
N GLU A 435 -27.39 -9.84 24.79
CA GLU A 435 -26.38 -10.13 25.81
C GLU A 435 -25.49 -11.31 25.42
N ARG A 436 -26.10 -12.42 24.95
CA ARG A 436 -25.37 -13.58 24.45
C ARG A 436 -24.47 -13.27 23.25
N THR A 437 -24.90 -12.37 22.38
CA THR A 437 -24.12 -11.94 21.21
C THR A 437 -22.89 -11.16 21.65
N TYR A 438 -23.02 -10.16 22.54
CA TYR A 438 -21.89 -9.37 23.03
C TYR A 438 -20.90 -10.23 23.84
N ALA A 439 -21.40 -11.10 24.71
CA ALA A 439 -20.54 -12.03 25.46
C ALA A 439 -19.71 -12.94 24.54
N GLU A 440 -20.29 -13.43 23.44
CA GLU A 440 -19.55 -14.23 22.46
C GLU A 440 -18.56 -13.40 21.65
N MET A 441 -18.89 -12.14 21.32
CA MET A 441 -17.96 -11.22 20.68
C MET A 441 -16.72 -10.98 21.55
N GLU A 442 -16.90 -10.75 22.85
CA GLU A 442 -15.83 -10.54 23.82
C GLU A 442 -14.99 -11.80 24.02
N ARG A 443 -15.63 -12.98 24.06
CA ARG A 443 -14.93 -14.28 24.09
C ARG A 443 -14.03 -14.45 22.87
N LYS A 444 -14.55 -14.20 21.67
CA LYS A 444 -13.78 -14.26 20.41
C LYS A 444 -12.65 -13.23 20.40
N ALA A 445 -12.90 -12.00 20.83
CA ALA A 445 -11.86 -10.96 20.93
C ALA A 445 -10.72 -11.38 21.86
N THR A 446 -11.04 -11.98 23.01
CA THR A 446 -10.03 -12.50 23.95
C THR A 446 -9.15 -13.57 23.30
N GLU A 447 -9.74 -14.49 22.53
CA GLU A 447 -9.00 -15.52 21.79
C GLU A 447 -8.09 -14.94 20.70
N VAL A 448 -8.54 -13.88 20.02
CA VAL A 448 -7.76 -13.18 18.99
C VAL A 448 -6.55 -12.49 19.62
N LEU A 449 -6.78 -11.71 20.68
CA LEU A 449 -5.73 -10.96 21.39
C LEU A 449 -4.69 -11.91 22.01
N ALA A 450 -5.14 -13.03 22.58
CA ALA A 450 -4.26 -14.06 23.13
C ALA A 450 -3.33 -14.72 22.09
N ARG A 451 -3.68 -14.66 20.79
CA ARG A 451 -2.80 -15.09 19.69
C ARG A 451 -1.78 -14.02 19.28
N GLY A 452 -1.77 -12.85 19.93
CA GLY A 452 -0.93 -11.72 19.53
C GLY A 452 -1.49 -10.93 18.35
N VAL A 453 -2.78 -11.05 18.05
CA VAL A 453 -3.43 -10.37 16.91
C VAL A 453 -4.39 -9.31 17.43
N SER A 454 -4.38 -8.11 16.86
CA SER A 454 -5.36 -7.06 17.19
C SER A 454 -6.77 -7.48 16.75
N CYS A 455 -7.79 -6.99 17.44
CA CYS A 455 -9.19 -7.33 17.17
C CYS A 455 -10.03 -6.07 16.96
N VAL A 456 -10.87 -6.07 15.94
CA VAL A 456 -11.87 -5.01 15.68
C VAL A 456 -13.26 -5.55 16.00
N LEU A 457 -13.98 -4.89 16.92
CA LEU A 457 -15.37 -5.20 17.26
C LEU A 457 -16.32 -4.25 16.52
N ASP A 458 -17.16 -4.79 15.63
CA ASP A 458 -18.17 -4.02 14.88
C ASP A 458 -19.59 -4.26 15.42
N ALA A 459 -20.08 -3.30 16.22
CA ALA A 459 -21.44 -3.31 16.73
C ALA A 459 -21.92 -1.89 17.03
N THR A 460 -23.21 -1.73 17.36
CA THR A 460 -23.73 -0.41 17.75
C THR A 460 -23.11 0.05 19.07
N TYR A 461 -22.83 -0.87 20.01
CA TYR A 461 -22.32 -0.58 21.36
C TYR A 461 -23.06 0.61 22.00
N SER A 462 -24.39 0.51 22.08
CA SER A 462 -25.25 1.59 22.59
C SER A 462 -25.17 1.77 24.11
N SER A 463 -24.77 0.73 24.85
CA SER A 463 -24.64 0.74 26.32
C SER A 463 -23.17 0.80 26.75
N ARG A 464 -22.87 1.63 27.76
CA ARG A 464 -21.56 1.69 28.41
C ARG A 464 -21.20 0.37 29.10
N ALA A 465 -22.18 -0.39 29.59
CA ALA A 465 -21.93 -1.67 30.24
C ALA A 465 -21.22 -2.64 29.28
N HIS A 466 -21.70 -2.76 28.03
CA HIS A 466 -21.05 -3.60 27.01
C HIS A 466 -19.65 -3.11 26.61
N ILE A 467 -19.41 -1.81 26.66
CA ILE A 467 -18.08 -1.25 26.40
C ILE A 467 -17.12 -1.59 27.54
N GLU A 468 -17.59 -1.54 28.78
CA GLU A 468 -16.77 -1.90 29.94
C GLU A 468 -16.45 -3.39 29.98
N THR A 469 -17.40 -4.26 29.66
CA THR A 469 -17.13 -5.70 29.52
C THR A 469 -16.09 -5.98 28.41
N ALA A 470 -16.18 -5.27 27.29
CA ALA A 470 -15.17 -5.35 26.23
C ALA A 470 -13.80 -4.81 26.69
N ARG A 471 -13.75 -3.77 27.53
CA ARG A 471 -12.51 -3.28 28.14
C ARG A 471 -11.90 -4.32 29.07
N GLU A 472 -12.70 -4.97 29.91
CA GLU A 472 -12.24 -6.03 30.80
C GLU A 472 -11.59 -7.17 30.00
N ALA A 473 -12.17 -7.55 28.85
CA ALA A 473 -11.57 -8.51 27.93
C ALA A 473 -10.20 -8.06 27.36
N ALA A 474 -9.95 -6.75 27.32
CA ALA A 474 -8.72 -6.13 26.84
C ALA A 474 -7.78 -5.64 27.95
N GLN A 475 -7.94 -6.06 29.22
CA GLN A 475 -7.19 -5.52 30.37
C GLN A 475 -5.64 -5.50 30.23
N ASN A 476 -5.07 -6.37 29.38
CA ASN A 476 -3.62 -6.48 29.14
C ASN A 476 -3.19 -5.93 27.77
N TYR A 477 -4.09 -5.27 27.05
CA TYR A 477 -3.98 -4.88 25.66
C TYR A 477 -4.37 -3.41 25.50
N ASP A 478 -3.96 -2.80 24.39
CA ASP A 478 -4.41 -1.44 24.10
C ASP A 478 -5.90 -1.44 23.74
N PHE A 479 -6.62 -0.38 24.15
CA PHE A 479 -8.07 -0.30 23.99
C PHE A 479 -8.47 1.04 23.39
N HIS A 480 -9.10 0.99 22.22
CA HIS A 480 -9.52 2.18 21.47
C HIS A 480 -10.99 2.12 21.11
N ILE A 481 -11.65 3.28 21.06
CA ILE A 481 -13.03 3.40 20.60
C ILE A 481 -13.07 4.37 19.43
N ILE A 482 -13.55 3.91 18.28
CA ILE A 482 -13.96 4.73 17.15
C ILE A 482 -15.48 4.88 17.17
N GLU A 483 -15.98 6.09 17.31
CA GLU A 483 -17.39 6.43 17.16
C GLU A 483 -17.64 7.04 15.78
N CYS A 484 -18.27 6.27 14.89
CA CYS A 484 -18.68 6.75 13.58
C CYS A 484 -19.93 7.62 13.71
N THR A 485 -19.84 8.83 13.17
CA THR A 485 -20.89 9.84 13.18
C THR A 485 -21.20 10.31 11.76
N VAL A 486 -22.41 10.81 11.58
CA VAL A 486 -22.87 11.51 10.38
C VAL A 486 -24.16 12.25 10.74
N HIS A 487 -24.53 13.29 9.99
CA HIS A 487 -25.83 13.91 10.11
C HIS A 487 -26.97 12.89 9.92
N GLU A 488 -28.02 12.99 10.75
CA GLU A 488 -29.12 12.02 10.77
C GLU A 488 -29.79 11.84 9.40
N GLU A 489 -29.97 12.92 8.65
CA GLU A 489 -30.55 12.88 7.31
C GLU A 489 -29.74 11.96 6.37
N VAL A 490 -28.41 12.03 6.44
CA VAL A 490 -27.50 11.19 5.66
C VAL A 490 -27.54 9.74 6.14
N ALA A 491 -27.63 9.50 7.46
CA ALA A 491 -27.76 8.15 8.01
C ALA A 491 -29.04 7.46 7.51
N ILE A 492 -30.17 8.18 7.55
CA ILE A 492 -31.47 7.70 7.06
C ILE A 492 -31.40 7.42 5.56
N GLU A 493 -30.87 8.35 4.76
CA GLU A 493 -30.73 8.17 3.31
C GLU A 493 -29.88 6.93 2.97
N ARG A 494 -28.79 6.70 3.71
CA ARG A 494 -27.94 5.51 3.54
C ARG A 494 -28.68 4.22 3.86
N ILE A 495 -29.50 4.20 4.91
CA ILE A 495 -30.33 3.04 5.28
C ILE A 495 -31.34 2.74 4.16
N GLU A 496 -32.06 3.75 3.70
CA GLU A 496 -33.07 3.61 2.63
C GLU A 496 -32.44 3.14 1.31
N ARG A 497 -31.29 3.71 0.94
CA ARG A 497 -30.54 3.32 -0.27
C ARG A 497 -30.07 1.86 -0.20
N ARG A 498 -29.65 1.38 0.98
CA ARG A 498 -29.25 -0.02 1.19
C ARG A 498 -30.45 -0.96 1.11
N ALA A 499 -31.58 -0.60 1.72
CA ALA A 499 -32.82 -1.38 1.63
C ALA A 499 -33.31 -1.52 0.17
N ALA A 500 -33.12 -0.48 -0.65
CA ALA A 500 -33.42 -0.53 -2.08
C ALA A 500 -32.46 -1.48 -2.85
N LYS A 501 -31.16 -1.50 -2.50
CA LYS A 501 -30.15 -2.38 -3.12
C LYS A 501 -30.24 -3.84 -2.67
N ALA A 502 -30.73 -4.11 -1.45
CA ALA A 502 -30.88 -5.46 -0.90
C ALA A 502 -31.92 -6.34 -1.65
N ARG A 503 -32.67 -5.76 -2.59
CA ARG A 503 -33.58 -6.47 -3.50
C ARG A 503 -32.85 -7.12 -4.69
N VAL A 504 -31.52 -7.01 -4.77
CA VAL A 504 -30.67 -7.63 -5.79
C VAL A 504 -29.98 -8.88 -5.20
N PRO A 505 -30.03 -10.05 -5.86
CA PRO A 505 -29.36 -11.27 -5.37
C PRO A 505 -27.85 -11.06 -5.17
N GLY A 506 -27.31 -11.37 -3.99
CA GLY A 506 -25.87 -11.34 -3.68
C GLY A 506 -25.35 -10.15 -2.86
N SER A 507 -26.21 -9.23 -2.41
CA SER A 507 -25.77 -8.11 -1.54
C SER A 507 -25.65 -8.51 -0.06
N THR A 508 -24.69 -7.93 0.67
CA THR A 508 -24.61 -8.04 2.14
C THR A 508 -25.87 -7.45 2.79
N ALA A 509 -26.71 -8.32 3.31
CA ALA A 509 -27.96 -7.99 3.99
C ALA A 509 -27.71 -7.42 5.39
N SER A 510 -28.19 -6.20 5.65
CA SER A 510 -28.27 -5.60 6.99
C SER A 510 -29.74 -5.41 7.34
N ASP A 511 -30.16 -5.84 8.53
CA ASP A 511 -31.56 -5.81 8.97
C ASP A 511 -32.00 -4.42 9.50
N ALA A 512 -31.17 -3.38 9.32
CA ALA A 512 -31.42 -2.04 9.83
C ALA A 512 -32.53 -1.30 9.07
N THR A 513 -33.52 -0.78 9.80
CA THR A 513 -34.60 0.09 9.30
C THR A 513 -34.50 1.49 9.93
N VAL A 514 -35.22 2.46 9.38
CA VAL A 514 -35.32 3.81 9.95
C VAL A 514 -35.90 3.78 11.37
N ASP A 515 -36.84 2.87 11.64
CA ASP A 515 -37.40 2.70 12.98
C ASP A 515 -36.39 2.13 13.98
N ILE A 516 -35.56 1.17 13.54
CA ILE A 516 -34.44 0.65 14.35
C ILE A 516 -33.44 1.77 14.65
N TYR A 517 -33.11 2.60 13.66
CA TYR A 517 -32.22 3.75 13.87
C TYR A 517 -32.73 4.71 14.95
N ARG A 518 -34.02 5.08 14.90
CA ARG A 518 -34.63 5.98 15.87
C ARG A 518 -34.59 5.40 17.30
N LYS A 519 -34.93 4.12 17.45
CA LYS A 519 -34.85 3.42 18.74
C LYS A 519 -33.42 3.29 19.25
N GLN A 520 -32.46 3.02 18.37
CA GLN A 520 -31.04 3.01 18.72
C GLN A 520 -30.60 4.38 19.24
N LYS A 521 -31.00 5.46 18.56
CA LYS A 521 -30.67 6.84 18.94
C LYS A 521 -31.17 7.20 20.34
N GLU A 522 -32.39 6.77 20.70
CA GLU A 522 -32.95 6.99 22.05
C GLU A 522 -32.15 6.29 23.16
N ARG A 523 -31.56 5.13 22.86
CA ARG A 523 -30.82 4.29 23.81
C ARG A 523 -29.29 4.47 23.73
N PHE A 524 -28.80 5.34 22.86
CA PHE A 524 -27.36 5.48 22.61
C PHE A 524 -26.72 6.34 23.70
N GLU A 525 -25.99 5.68 24.60
CA GLU A 525 -25.30 6.35 25.69
C GLU A 525 -24.06 7.09 25.17
N SER A 526 -23.97 8.38 25.49
CA SER A 526 -22.79 9.22 25.21
C SER A 526 -21.60 8.77 26.04
N MET A 527 -20.40 8.79 25.46
CA MET A 527 -19.16 8.44 26.17
C MET A 527 -18.62 9.54 27.11
N GLY A 528 -19.15 10.77 27.03
CA GLY A 528 -18.57 11.91 27.76
C GLY A 528 -17.19 12.30 27.22
N SER A 529 -16.59 13.37 27.76
CA SER A 529 -15.19 13.73 27.46
C SER A 529 -14.26 12.87 28.30
N ASP A 530 -13.36 12.13 27.64
CA ASP A 530 -12.16 11.44 28.13
C ASP A 530 -12.14 11.03 29.62
N THR A 531 -12.23 9.72 29.87
CA THR A 531 -11.59 9.16 31.06
C THR A 531 -10.11 8.98 30.74
N ALA A 532 -9.23 9.14 31.74
CA ALA A 532 -7.76 9.16 31.56
C ALA A 532 -7.18 7.95 30.79
N ASP A 533 -7.92 6.84 30.69
CA ASP A 533 -7.49 5.58 30.09
C ASP A 533 -8.33 5.16 28.87
N THR A 534 -9.10 6.07 28.25
CA THR A 534 -9.91 5.74 27.04
C THR A 534 -9.92 6.85 26.01
N LYS A 535 -9.17 6.67 24.92
CA LYS A 535 -9.28 7.53 23.74
C LYS A 535 -10.54 7.18 22.95
N VAL A 536 -11.50 8.12 22.89
CA VAL A 536 -12.70 8.01 22.06
C VAL A 536 -12.58 8.91 20.85
N ALA A 537 -12.30 8.32 19.69
CA ALA A 537 -12.17 9.00 18.41
C ALA A 537 -13.54 9.17 17.73
N LYS A 538 -14.04 10.40 17.63
CA LYS A 538 -15.26 10.69 16.86
C LYS A 538 -14.92 10.96 15.40
N ILE A 539 -15.42 10.12 14.50
CA ILE A 539 -15.08 10.16 13.08
C ILE A 539 -16.34 10.51 12.28
N ASP A 540 -16.32 11.63 11.56
CA ASP A 540 -17.39 11.98 10.63
C ASP A 540 -17.22 11.21 9.32
N THR A 541 -18.14 10.29 9.06
CA THR A 541 -18.15 9.46 7.86
C THR A 541 -18.85 10.12 6.68
N SER A 542 -19.25 11.39 6.79
CA SER A 542 -19.69 12.21 5.65
C SER A 542 -18.53 12.60 4.74
N LEU A 543 -17.31 12.66 5.30
CA LEU A 543 -16.08 13.00 4.60
C LEU A 543 -15.69 11.93 3.56
N ASP A 544 -14.77 12.29 2.68
CA ASP A 544 -14.16 11.32 1.79
C ASP A 544 -13.41 10.24 2.59
N GLU A 545 -13.24 9.09 1.95
CA GLU A 545 -12.70 7.91 2.62
C GLU A 545 -11.25 8.13 3.10
N CYS A 546 -10.45 8.91 2.39
CA CYS A 546 -9.07 9.21 2.79
C CYS A 546 -9.04 10.06 4.06
N ALA A 547 -9.88 11.10 4.14
CA ALA A 547 -10.00 11.94 5.34
C ALA A 547 -10.47 11.14 6.56
N VAL A 548 -11.47 10.25 6.41
CA VAL A 548 -11.96 9.36 7.48
C VAL A 548 -10.82 8.52 8.06
N PHE A 549 -10.03 7.89 7.20
CA PHE A 549 -8.97 7.00 7.64
C PHE A 549 -7.72 7.74 8.10
N ALA A 550 -7.44 8.94 7.58
CA ALA A 550 -6.42 9.83 8.13
C ALA A 550 -6.74 10.22 9.57
N SER A 551 -8.00 10.54 9.88
CA SER A 551 -8.45 10.82 11.26
C SER A 551 -8.31 9.58 12.15
N ILE A 552 -8.74 8.40 11.69
CA ILE A 552 -8.55 7.15 12.44
C ILE A 552 -7.07 6.89 12.70
N ALA A 553 -6.21 7.11 11.71
CA ALA A 553 -4.77 6.95 11.85
C ALA A 553 -4.17 7.94 12.86
N THR A 554 -4.65 9.19 12.93
CA THR A 554 -4.25 10.14 14.00
C THR A 554 -4.60 9.61 15.39
N GLU A 555 -5.77 9.02 15.53
CA GLU A 555 -6.30 8.71 16.86
C GLU A 555 -5.82 7.35 17.39
N ILE A 556 -5.53 6.42 16.49
CA ILE A 556 -5.08 5.06 16.84
C ILE A 556 -3.56 4.91 16.70
N PHE A 557 -2.96 5.52 15.67
CA PHE A 557 -1.53 5.36 15.38
C PHE A 557 -0.73 6.66 15.58
N GLY A 558 -1.39 7.77 15.93
CA GLY A 558 -0.83 9.11 16.04
C GLY A 558 -0.35 9.49 17.43
#